data_AF-A0A2W1BB97-F1
#
_entry.id   AF-A0A2W1BB97-F1
#
_cell.length_a   1.000
_cell.length_b   1.000
_cell.length_c   1.000
_cell.angle_alpha   90.00
_cell.angle_beta   90.00
_cell.angle_gamma   90.00
#
_symmetry.space_group_name_H-M   'P 1'
#
loop_
_entity.id
_entity.type
_entity.pdbx_description
1 polymer ?
#
loop_
_entity_poly.entity_id
_entity_poly.type
_entity_poly.pdbx_seq_one_letter_code
_entity_poly.pdbx_strand_id
1 'polypeptide(L)'
;MVGYNELRVRRELALISYLVKVLRGVIHNPDILEQVGMCVPDRYVWRRRRPPLLAVPRGRTNLLGEAPLTRALRTMNLIANEIDLFCCSLSEFERTTVFIISYKT
;
A
#
# COMPACT_ATOMS: atom_id res chain seq x y z
N MET A 1 -8.71 0.10 -19.79
CA MET A 1 -7.70 -0.31 -18.79
C MET A 1 -7.38 -1.79 -19.02
N VAL A 2 -6.31 -2.09 -19.74
CA VAL A 2 -5.89 -3.48 -20.03
C VAL A 2 -5.21 -4.00 -18.76
N GLY A 3 -5.76 -5.07 -18.14
CA GLY A 3 -5.26 -5.65 -16.88
C GLY A 3 -6.33 -5.89 -15.81
N TYR A 4 -7.41 -5.09 -15.77
CA TYR A 4 -8.49 -5.25 -14.79
C TYR A 4 -9.29 -6.56 -14.94
N ASN A 5 -9.18 -7.22 -16.10
CA ASN A 5 -9.90 -8.47 -16.37
C ASN A 5 -9.36 -9.65 -15.55
N GLU A 6 -8.18 -9.56 -14.96
CA GLU A 6 -7.64 -10.61 -14.12
C GLU A 6 -8.22 -10.58 -12.70
N LEU A 7 -8.62 -11.75 -12.20
CA LEU A 7 -9.15 -11.89 -10.83
C LEU A 7 -8.12 -11.47 -9.77
N ARG A 8 -6.83 -11.72 -10.04
CA ARG A 8 -5.72 -11.35 -9.15
C ARG A 8 -5.65 -9.84 -8.95
N VAL A 9 -5.65 -9.07 -10.06
CA VAL A 9 -5.58 -7.61 -10.04
C VAL A 9 -6.75 -7.02 -9.28
N ARG A 10 -7.97 -7.54 -9.51
CA ARG A 10 -9.17 -7.09 -8.79
C ARG A 10 -9.10 -7.35 -7.30
N ARG A 11 -8.59 -8.52 -6.88
CA ARG A 11 -8.41 -8.86 -5.46
C ARG A 11 -7.39 -7.94 -4.78
N GLU A 12 -6.25 -7.70 -5.43
CA GLU A 12 -5.21 -6.83 -4.89
C GLU A 12 -5.69 -5.37 -4.81
N LEU A 13 -6.35 -4.86 -5.85
CA LEU A 13 -6.94 -3.52 -5.86
C LEU A 13 -7.97 -3.35 -4.73
N ALA A 14 -8.87 -4.33 -4.55
CA ALA A 14 -9.89 -4.27 -3.51
C ALA A 14 -9.27 -4.21 -2.11
N LEU A 15 -8.22 -5.01 -1.87
CA LEU A 15 -7.51 -5.03 -0.60
C LEU A 15 -6.78 -3.71 -0.34
N ILE A 16 -6.04 -3.21 -1.32
CA ILE A 16 -5.30 -1.95 -1.19
C ILE A 16 -6.25 -0.76 -1.00
N SER A 17 -7.36 -0.73 -1.76
CA SER A 17 -8.40 0.30 -1.62
C SER A 17 -9.08 0.23 -0.26
N TYR A 18 -9.30 -0.96 0.29
CA TYR A 18 -9.81 -1.13 1.64
C TYR A 18 -8.84 -0.55 2.68
N LEU A 19 -7.54 -0.87 2.59
CA LEU A 19 -6.54 -0.34 3.51
C LEU A 19 -6.42 1.18 3.45
N VAL A 20 -6.44 1.77 2.25
CA VAL A 20 -6.42 3.23 2.13
C VAL A 20 -7.68 3.88 2.69
N LYS A 21 -8.85 3.25 2.55
CA LYS A 21 -10.08 3.73 3.21
C LYS A 21 -9.98 3.65 4.73
N VAL A 22 -9.35 2.61 5.29
CA VAL A 22 -9.06 2.51 6.72
C VAL A 22 -8.11 3.62 7.16
N LEU A 23 -7.00 3.82 6.45
CA LEU A 23 -6.00 4.86 6.76
C LEU A 23 -6.58 6.28 6.68
N ARG A 24 -7.52 6.54 5.76
CA ARG A 24 -8.22 7.83 5.64
C ARG A 24 -9.38 7.99 6.62
N GLY A 25 -9.67 6.98 7.45
CA GLY A 25 -10.79 7.01 8.39
C GLY A 25 -12.17 6.88 7.75
N VAL A 26 -12.26 6.48 6.48
CA VAL A 26 -13.54 6.22 5.80
C VAL A 26 -14.17 4.91 6.31
N ILE A 27 -13.33 3.94 6.66
CA ILE A 27 -13.75 2.66 7.27
C ILE A 27 -13.14 2.57 8.66
N HIS A 28 -13.97 2.29 9.66
CA HIS A 28 -13.53 2.09 11.03
C HIS A 28 -13.10 0.63 11.26
N ASN A 29 -11.80 0.38 11.36
CA ASN A 29 -11.25 -0.91 11.78
C ASN A 29 -9.94 -0.70 12.58
N PRO A 30 -10.01 -0.62 13.92
CA PRO A 30 -8.85 -0.32 14.76
C PRO A 30 -7.84 -1.46 14.78
N ASP A 31 -8.28 -2.71 14.71
CA ASP A 31 -7.40 -3.90 14.79
C ASP A 31 -6.40 -3.93 13.64
N ILE A 32 -6.86 -3.55 12.43
CA ILE A 32 -5.98 -3.46 11.26
C ILE A 32 -5.07 -2.24 11.38
N LEU A 33 -5.58 -1.12 11.87
CA LEU A 33 -4.81 0.10 12.01
C LEU A 33 -3.65 -0.08 13.00
N GLU A 34 -3.86 -0.81 14.10
CA GLU A 34 -2.82 -1.18 15.07
C GLU A 34 -1.68 -1.98 14.43
N GLN A 35 -2.00 -2.82 13.44
CA GLN A 35 -1.01 -3.64 12.73
C GLN A 35 -0.22 -2.85 11.67
N VAL A 36 -0.71 -1.67 11.26
CA VAL A 36 -0.04 -0.84 10.25
C VAL A 36 0.94 0.11 10.92
N GLY A 37 2.23 -0.23 10.86
CA GLY A 37 3.30 0.67 11.30
C GLY A 37 3.57 1.78 10.28
N MET A 38 3.75 3.01 10.74
CA MET A 38 4.21 4.14 9.93
C MET A 38 5.68 4.45 10.21
N CYS A 39 6.46 4.74 9.18
CA CYS A 39 7.84 5.17 9.32
C CYS A 39 7.91 6.69 9.18
N VAL A 40 8.12 7.38 10.30
CA VAL A 40 8.32 8.83 10.31
C VAL A 40 9.77 9.13 9.96
N PRO A 41 10.06 9.92 8.91
CA PRO A 41 11.43 10.30 8.58
C PRO A 41 12.03 11.15 9.70
N ASP A 42 13.13 10.69 10.29
CA ASP A 42 13.93 11.55 11.17
C ASP A 42 14.80 12.47 10.31
N ARG A 43 15.03 13.71 10.78
CA ARG A 43 15.60 14.85 10.02
C ARG A 43 16.93 14.53 9.34
N TYR A 44 17.66 13.53 9.83
CA TYR A 44 18.95 13.07 9.28
C TYR A 44 18.82 12.19 8.01
N VAL A 45 17.68 11.52 7.80
CA VAL A 45 17.51 10.48 6.77
C VAL A 45 17.19 11.07 5.38
N TRP A 46 16.78 12.35 5.32
CA TRP A 46 16.42 13.06 4.08
C TRP A 46 17.50 12.99 2.98
N ARG A 47 18.79 12.97 3.34
CA ARG A 47 19.90 13.14 2.38
C ARG A 47 20.37 11.87 1.67
N ARG A 48 20.02 10.66 2.13
CA ARG A 48 20.65 9.43 1.59
C ARG A 48 19.69 8.37 1.05
N ARG A 49 18.49 8.21 1.61
CA ARG A 49 17.42 7.29 1.13
C ARG A 49 16.15 7.60 1.92
N ARG A 50 15.06 7.98 1.25
CA ARG A 50 13.77 8.15 1.94
C ARG A 50 13.30 6.77 2.45
N PRO A 51 13.01 6.61 3.75
CA PRO A 51 12.41 5.37 4.23
C PRO A 51 11.04 5.18 3.58
N PRO A 52 10.57 3.93 3.38
CA PRO A 52 9.21 3.67 2.94
C PRO A 52 8.22 4.31 3.92
N LEU A 53 7.06 4.77 3.44
CA LEU A 53 6.04 5.41 4.27
C LEU A 53 5.48 4.44 5.34
N LEU A 54 5.24 3.20 4.94
CA LEU A 54 4.64 2.16 5.75
C LEU A 54 5.69 1.10 6.10
N ALA A 55 5.71 0.68 7.36
CA ALA A 55 6.54 -0.42 7.83
C ALA A 55 6.00 -1.75 7.28
N VAL A 56 6.85 -2.48 6.56
CA VAL A 56 6.49 -3.81 6.03
C VAL A 56 7.03 -4.88 6.97
N PRO A 57 6.19 -5.73 7.59
CA PRO A 57 6.66 -6.80 8.44
C PRO A 57 7.51 -7.79 7.64
N ARG A 58 8.58 -8.29 8.27
CA ARG A 58 9.50 -9.26 7.68
C ARG A 58 9.39 -10.57 8.43
N GLY A 59 9.09 -11.65 7.72
CA GLY A 59 9.11 -13.01 8.25
C GLY A 59 10.21 -13.83 7.62
N ARG A 60 10.67 -14.86 8.34
CA ARG A 60 11.60 -15.86 7.79
C ARG A 60 10.91 -16.85 6.83
N THR A 61 9.60 -16.99 6.95
CA THR A 61 8.77 -17.91 6.16
C THR A 61 7.90 -17.18 5.16
N ASN A 62 7.59 -17.85 4.05
CA ASN A 62 6.69 -17.33 3.00
C ASN A 62 5.30 -16.95 3.53
N LEU A 63 4.83 -17.56 4.62
CA LEU A 63 3.52 -17.27 5.21
C LEU A 63 3.37 -15.77 5.53
N LEU A 64 4.31 -15.19 6.27
CA LEU A 64 4.25 -13.76 6.61
C LEU A 64 4.69 -12.88 5.44
N GLY A 65 5.61 -13.37 4.60
CA GLY A 65 6.09 -12.66 3.41
C GLY A 65 5.01 -12.44 2.35
N GLU A 66 4.12 -13.42 2.18
CA GLU A 66 3.02 -13.44 1.21
C GLU A 66 1.65 -13.19 1.85
N ALA A 67 1.62 -12.87 3.14
CA ALA A 67 0.39 -12.50 3.83
C ALA A 67 -0.28 -11.31 3.12
N PRO A 68 -1.62 -11.26 3.06
CA PRO A 68 -2.34 -10.22 2.32
C PRO A 68 -1.96 -8.80 2.77
N LEU A 69 -1.84 -8.58 4.09
CA LEU A 69 -1.45 -7.29 4.66
C LEU A 69 -0.01 -6.91 4.26
N THR A 70 0.94 -7.84 4.39
CA THR A 70 2.35 -7.60 4.04
C THR A 70 2.51 -7.21 2.57
N ARG A 71 1.85 -7.95 1.66
CA ARG A 71 1.87 -7.65 0.23
C ARG A 71 1.28 -6.27 -0.06
N ALA A 72 0.16 -5.95 0.56
CA ALA A 72 -0.49 -4.65 0.38
C ALA A 72 0.37 -3.48 0.86
N LEU A 73 1.03 -3.63 2.01
CA LEU A 73 1.94 -2.61 2.54
C LEU A 73 3.13 -2.37 1.58
N ARG A 74 3.65 -3.42 0.92
CA ARG A 74 4.69 -3.26 -0.11
C ARG A 74 4.15 -2.49 -1.32
N THR A 75 3.00 -2.86 -1.85
CA THR A 75 2.40 -2.19 -3.00
C THR A 75 2.03 -0.74 -2.68
N MET A 76 1.49 -0.47 -1.49
CA MET A 76 1.19 0.89 -1.03
C MET A 76 2.44 1.76 -0.91
N ASN A 77 3.58 1.20 -0.51
CA ASN A 77 4.85 1.94 -0.52
C ASN A 77 5.33 2.27 -1.94
N LEU A 78 5.07 1.40 -2.93
CA LEU A 78 5.34 1.73 -4.33
C LEU A 78 4.42 2.85 -4.83
N ILE A 79 3.13 2.79 -4.47
CA ILE A 79 2.14 3.84 -4.81
C ILE A 79 2.49 5.17 -4.15
N ALA A 80 2.93 5.15 -2.88
CA ALA A 80 3.31 6.34 -2.12
C ALA A 80 4.51 7.10 -2.71
N ASN A 81 5.31 6.45 -3.56
CA ASN A 81 6.39 7.12 -4.30
C ASN A 81 5.88 7.92 -5.51
N GLU A 82 4.70 7.58 -6.03
CA GLU A 82 4.10 8.19 -7.22
C GLU A 82 3.03 9.23 -6.86
N ILE A 83 2.23 8.96 -5.82
CA ILE A 83 1.10 9.79 -5.40
C ILE A 83 0.98 9.90 -3.87
N ASP A 84 0.35 10.97 -3.39
CA ASP A 84 0.02 11.14 -1.98
C ASP A 84 -1.19 10.27 -1.59
N LEU A 85 -0.95 9.26 -0.75
CA LEU A 85 -1.98 8.31 -0.29
C LEU A 85 -3.10 8.95 0.53
N PHE A 86 -2.87 10.08 1.19
CA PHE A 86 -3.85 10.69 2.09
C PHE A 86 -4.70 11.75 1.38
N CYS A 87 -4.13 12.47 0.43
CA CYS A 87 -4.78 13.61 -0.22
C CYS A 87 -5.34 13.31 -1.63
N CYS A 88 -4.89 12.25 -2.32
CA CYS A 88 -5.34 12.00 -3.70
C CYS A 88 -6.82 11.56 -3.79
N SER A 89 -7.45 11.82 -4.94
CA SER A 89 -8.80 11.35 -5.20
C SER A 89 -8.87 9.82 -5.32
N LEU A 90 -10.02 9.21 -5.02
CA LEU A 90 -10.14 7.75 -5.09
C LEU A 90 -9.96 7.21 -6.52
N SER A 91 -10.41 7.96 -7.53
CA SER A 91 -10.28 7.58 -8.94
C SER A 91 -8.83 7.66 -9.43
N GLU A 92 -8.09 8.67 -9.00
CA GLU A 92 -6.64 8.77 -9.24
C GLU A 92 -5.89 7.64 -8.56
N PHE A 93 -6.22 7.36 -7.30
CA PHE A 93 -5.63 6.26 -6.54
C PHE A 93 -5.83 4.90 -7.22
N GLU A 94 -7.06 4.58 -7.64
CA GLU A 94 -7.38 3.32 -8.31
C GLU A 94 -6.65 3.17 -9.65
N ARG A 95 -6.57 4.25 -10.45
CA ARG A 95 -5.84 4.25 -11.73
C ARG A 95 -4.36 3.97 -11.54
N THR A 96 -3.72 4.66 -10.60
CA THR A 96 -2.30 4.49 -10.29
C THR A 96 -2.02 3.11 -9.72
N THR A 97 -2.91 2.61 -8.86
CA THR A 97 -2.80 1.27 -8.26
C THR A 97 -2.87 0.18 -9.33
N VAL A 98 -3.85 0.24 -10.24
CA VAL A 98 -3.97 -0.71 -11.35
C VAL A 98 -2.72 -0.66 -12.23
N PHE A 99 -2.22 0.53 -12.56
CA PHE A 99 -1.00 0.67 -13.34
C PHE A 99 0.22 0.01 -12.67
N ILE A 100 0.40 0.23 -11.35
CA ILE A 100 1.51 -0.36 -10.61
C ILE A 100 1.39 -1.89 -10.54
N ILE A 101 0.19 -2.42 -10.28
CA ILE A 101 -0.03 -3.88 -10.19
C ILE A 101 0.15 -4.56 -11.56
N SER A 102 -0.27 -3.91 -12.64
CA SER A 102 -0.20 -4.50 -13.99
C SER A 102 1.19 -4.41 -14.62
N TYR A 103 2.04 -3.46 -14.22
CA TYR A 103 3.30 -3.17 -14.93
C TYR A 103 4.56 -3.09 -14.06
N LYS A 104 4.46 -2.94 -12.73
CA LYS A 104 5.62 -2.70 -11.83
C LYS A 104 5.83 -3.77 -10.74
N THR A 105 4.90 -4.71 -10.56
CA THR A 105 5.00 -5.86 -9.63
C THR A 105 5.19 -7.16 -10.38
#